data_AF-Q4C841-F1
#
_entry.id   AF-Q4C841-F1
#
_cell.length_a   1.000
_cell.length_b   1.000
_cell.length_c   1.000
_cell.angle_alpha   90.00
_cell.angle_beta   90.00
_cell.angle_gamma   90.00
#
_symmetry.space_group_name_H-M   'P 1'
#
loop_
_entity.id
_entity.type
_entity.pdbx_description
1 polymer ?
#
loop_
_entity_poly.entity_id
_entity_poly.type
_entity_poly.pdbx_seq_one_letter_code
_entity_poly.pdbx_strand_id
1 'polypeptide(L)'
;MNSLPIEWKQTRVGLLGLVFLGLSGVLIYTFISPEQTEKISKTEEVIIPDNVPLSQWKLLESKLLDQPKTEPSEPENYFARKYEYTNDQERLKAEIRYHKYFGSFNQFLIKDMKMPAASIFPYIRYQKGIGHYAFFEHENTTYLGSCINAKGEATVTLSQYNQNRYLHGWGLTRTFLWLIGQQDLVEYRCLWTIMSIPNSSEELDFTINIDTNDKELNETEKKLEEAWLDWYAWWKNNFPDY
;
A
#
# COMPACT_ATOMS: atom_id res chain seq x y z
N MET A 1 25.15 -52.56 19.27
CA MET A 1 23.80 -52.33 18.71
C MET A 1 23.09 -51.34 19.63
N ASN A 2 23.11 -50.06 19.28
CA ASN A 2 22.48 -49.02 20.09
C ASN A 2 20.98 -49.02 19.77
N SER A 3 20.17 -49.52 20.70
CA SER A 3 18.71 -49.40 20.63
C SER A 3 18.34 -47.92 20.63
N LEU A 4 17.76 -47.43 19.54
CA LEU A 4 17.16 -46.10 19.49
C LEU A 4 16.14 -45.97 20.64
N PRO A 5 16.16 -44.86 21.41
CA PRO A 5 15.29 -44.68 22.56
C PRO A 5 13.81 -44.73 22.14
N ILE A 6 12.97 -45.32 22.98
CA ILE A 6 11.53 -45.54 22.77
C ILE A 6 10.78 -44.24 22.37
N GLU A 7 11.27 -43.10 22.85
CA GLU A 7 10.77 -41.76 22.51
C GLU A 7 10.86 -41.46 21.00
N TRP A 8 11.89 -41.96 20.31
CA TRP A 8 12.04 -41.79 18.86
C TRP A 8 10.94 -42.50 18.06
N LYS A 9 10.51 -43.68 18.52
CA LYS A 9 9.42 -44.42 17.87
C LYS A 9 8.09 -43.70 18.01
N GLN A 10 7.80 -43.16 19.19
CA GLN A 10 6.55 -42.43 19.44
C GLN A 10 6.49 -41.13 18.65
N THR A 11 7.57 -40.34 18.64
CA THR A 11 7.67 -39.11 17.83
C THR A 11 7.55 -39.40 16.34
N ARG A 12 8.18 -40.49 15.85
CA ARG A 12 8.08 -40.90 14.44
C ARG A 12 6.66 -41.30 14.05
N VAL A 13 5.96 -42.08 14.88
CA VAL A 13 4.58 -42.48 14.61
C VAL A 13 3.64 -41.27 14.63
N GLY A 14 3.84 -40.34 15.57
CA GLY A 14 3.10 -39.07 15.61
C GLY A 14 3.28 -38.24 14.35
N LEU A 15 4.53 -38.04 13.91
CA LEU A 15 4.85 -37.33 12.66
C LEU A 15 4.22 -38.01 11.43
N LEU A 16 4.31 -39.33 11.34
CA LEU A 16 3.72 -40.09 10.22
C LEU A 16 2.20 -39.96 10.19
N GLY A 17 1.53 -40.01 11.35
CA GLY A 17 0.09 -39.78 11.44
C GLY A 17 -0.30 -38.37 10.99
N LEU A 18 0.48 -37.36 11.38
CA LEU A 18 0.25 -35.97 11.00
C LEU A 18 0.39 -35.76 9.48
N VAL A 19 1.43 -36.35 8.87
CA VAL A 19 1.63 -36.32 7.41
C VAL A 19 0.50 -37.06 6.68
N PHE A 20 0.09 -38.22 7.17
CA PHE A 20 -1.01 -38.99 6.57
C PHE A 20 -2.34 -38.22 6.60
N LEU A 21 -2.66 -37.58 7.72
CA LEU A 21 -3.84 -36.72 7.84
C LEU A 21 -3.76 -35.51 6.91
N GLY A 22 -2.60 -34.87 6.81
CA GLY A 22 -2.36 -33.75 5.90
C GLY A 22 -2.58 -34.13 4.43
N LEU A 23 -1.95 -35.24 3.99
CA LEU A 23 -2.12 -35.76 2.62
C LEU A 23 -3.57 -36.15 2.32
N SER A 24 -4.24 -36.82 3.26
CA SER A 24 -5.64 -37.20 3.11
C SER A 24 -6.54 -35.97 2.99
N GLY A 25 -6.27 -34.92 3.78
CA GLY A 25 -6.98 -33.65 3.71
C GLY A 25 -6.82 -32.95 2.36
N VAL A 26 -5.60 -32.90 1.82
CA VAL A 26 -5.34 -32.34 0.47
C VAL A 26 -6.08 -33.14 -0.60
N LEU A 27 -6.05 -34.47 -0.53
CA LEU A 27 -6.79 -35.31 -1.48
C LEU A 27 -8.30 -35.06 -1.43
N ILE A 28 -8.88 -35.06 -0.23
CA ILE A 28 -10.31 -34.73 -0.05
C ILE A 28 -10.61 -33.34 -0.60
N TYR A 29 -9.75 -32.34 -0.32
CA TYR A 29 -9.90 -31.00 -0.83
C TYR A 29 -9.88 -30.95 -2.37
N THR A 30 -9.01 -31.72 -3.02
CA THR A 30 -8.97 -31.81 -4.50
C THR A 30 -10.20 -32.49 -5.10
N PHE A 31 -10.86 -33.40 -4.37
CA PHE A 31 -12.11 -34.03 -4.83
C PHE A 31 -13.34 -33.14 -4.63
N ILE A 32 -13.36 -32.31 -3.58
CA ILE A 32 -14.48 -31.43 -3.26
C ILE A 32 -14.35 -30.08 -3.99
N SER A 33 -13.13 -29.59 -4.19
CA SER A 33 -12.88 -28.34 -4.88
C SER A 33 -12.97 -28.56 -6.38
N PRO A 34 -13.97 -28.00 -7.08
CA PRO A 34 -14.00 -28.06 -8.53
C PRO A 34 -12.70 -27.46 -9.08
N GLU A 35 -12.18 -28.08 -10.13
CA GLU A 35 -11.07 -27.55 -10.93
C GLU A 35 -11.37 -26.07 -11.20
N GLN A 36 -10.51 -25.18 -10.70
CA GLN A 36 -10.59 -23.74 -10.95
C GLN A 36 -10.20 -23.50 -12.41
N THR A 37 -11.00 -23.99 -13.35
CA THR A 37 -11.06 -23.44 -14.71
C THR A 37 -11.56 -22.02 -14.52
N GLU A 38 -10.67 -21.04 -14.66
CA GLU A 38 -10.97 -19.60 -14.66
C GLU A 38 -12.14 -19.26 -13.74
N LYS A 39 -11.93 -19.33 -12.41
CA LYS A 39 -12.82 -18.57 -11.54
C LYS A 39 -12.59 -17.12 -11.89
N ILE A 40 -13.41 -16.63 -12.82
CA ILE A 40 -13.98 -15.30 -12.81
C ILE A 40 -14.54 -15.18 -11.39
N SER A 41 -13.67 -14.75 -10.47
CA SER A 41 -14.08 -14.29 -9.17
C SER A 41 -15.15 -13.26 -9.50
N LYS A 42 -16.36 -13.53 -9.03
CA LYS A 42 -17.42 -12.54 -9.00
C LYS A 42 -16.85 -11.42 -8.13
N THR A 43 -16.22 -10.44 -8.79
CA THR A 43 -15.44 -9.38 -8.17
C THR A 43 -16.37 -8.73 -7.17
N GLU A 44 -16.11 -8.90 -5.87
CA GLU A 44 -16.59 -7.91 -4.92
C GLU A 44 -15.98 -6.60 -5.40
N GLU A 45 -16.82 -5.76 -5.99
CA GLU A 45 -16.41 -4.51 -6.61
C GLU A 45 -15.78 -3.68 -5.50
N VAL A 46 -14.47 -3.45 -5.58
CA VAL A 46 -13.78 -2.69 -4.55
C VAL A 46 -14.33 -1.27 -4.57
N ILE A 47 -15.14 -0.91 -3.57
CA ILE A 47 -15.80 0.38 -3.51
C ILE A 47 -14.83 1.41 -2.95
N ILE A 48 -14.28 2.25 -3.83
CA ILE A 48 -13.63 3.49 -3.42
C ILE A 48 -14.72 4.54 -3.19
N PRO A 49 -14.77 5.21 -2.03
CA PRO A 49 -15.74 6.27 -1.82
C PRO A 49 -15.55 7.43 -2.80
N ASP A 50 -16.64 8.11 -3.12
CA ASP A 50 -16.58 9.36 -3.87
C ASP A 50 -16.05 10.53 -3.02
N ASN A 51 -15.95 10.38 -1.70
CA ASN A 51 -15.55 11.41 -0.76
C ASN A 51 -14.67 10.85 0.36
N VAL A 52 -13.54 11.51 0.61
CA VAL A 52 -12.68 11.30 1.78
C VAL A 52 -12.59 12.64 2.51
N PRO A 53 -13.10 12.75 3.74
CA PRO A 53 -13.13 14.01 4.46
C PRO A 53 -11.73 14.46 4.86
N LEU A 54 -11.48 15.75 4.71
CA LEU A 54 -10.26 16.45 5.13
C LEU A 54 -10.69 17.68 5.95
N SER A 55 -10.11 17.88 7.14
CA SER A 55 -10.64 18.83 8.14
C SER A 55 -10.70 20.28 7.66
N GLN A 56 -9.70 20.72 6.88
CA GLN A 56 -9.59 22.08 6.37
C GLN A 56 -9.96 22.23 4.87
N TRP A 57 -10.40 21.15 4.24
CA TRP A 57 -10.52 21.09 2.78
C TRP A 57 -11.90 20.61 2.36
N LYS A 58 -12.57 21.39 1.50
CA LYS A 58 -13.87 21.02 0.94
C LYS A 58 -13.68 20.31 -0.39
N LEU A 59 -14.24 19.11 -0.52
CA LEU A 59 -14.25 18.37 -1.78
C LEU A 59 -14.99 19.17 -2.86
N LEU A 60 -14.35 19.36 -4.00
CA LEU A 60 -14.93 19.93 -5.21
C LEU A 60 -15.43 18.84 -6.15
N GLU A 61 -14.56 17.88 -6.44
CA GLU A 61 -14.83 16.80 -7.40
C GLU A 61 -14.04 15.55 -7.02
N SER A 62 -14.57 14.38 -7.33
CA SER A 62 -13.79 13.15 -7.38
C SER A 62 -14.09 12.37 -8.65
N LYS A 63 -13.06 11.74 -9.22
CA LYS A 63 -13.13 11.06 -10.50
C LYS A 63 -12.35 9.75 -10.47
N LEU A 64 -13.02 8.66 -10.83
CA LEU A 64 -12.37 7.38 -11.10
C LEU A 64 -11.45 7.50 -12.32
N LEU A 65 -10.26 6.95 -12.20
CA LEU A 65 -9.31 6.88 -13.30
C LEU A 65 -9.47 5.56 -14.04
N ASP A 66 -9.43 5.63 -15.37
CA ASP A 66 -9.45 4.45 -16.21
C ASP A 66 -8.21 3.59 -15.93
N GLN A 67 -8.41 2.28 -15.88
CA GLN A 67 -7.31 1.32 -15.77
C GLN A 67 -6.39 1.44 -16.99
N PRO A 68 -5.06 1.46 -16.82
CA PRO A 68 -4.16 1.36 -17.95
C PRO A 68 -4.42 0.03 -18.68
N LYS A 69 -4.85 0.12 -19.95
CA LYS A 69 -5.24 -1.04 -20.79
C LYS A 69 -4.08 -1.98 -21.17
N THR A 70 -2.93 -1.84 -20.54
CA THR A 70 -1.65 -2.32 -21.05
C THR A 70 -0.81 -2.88 -19.93
N GLU A 71 -1.15 -4.06 -19.42
CA GLU A 71 -0.23 -5.19 -19.23
C GLU A 71 -1.03 -6.41 -18.74
N PRO A 72 -0.91 -7.59 -19.38
CA PRO A 72 -1.60 -8.82 -18.94
C PRO A 72 -1.08 -9.37 -17.60
N SER A 73 -0.17 -8.65 -16.93
CA SER A 73 0.47 -9.01 -15.67
C SER A 73 -0.07 -8.23 -14.46
N GLU A 74 -0.86 -7.18 -14.67
CA GLU A 74 -1.42 -6.40 -13.56
C GLU A 74 -2.65 -7.09 -12.97
N PRO A 75 -2.76 -7.17 -11.64
CA PRO A 75 -3.86 -7.88 -10.98
C PRO A 75 -5.20 -7.25 -11.37
N GLU A 76 -6.21 -8.11 -11.58
CA GLU A 76 -7.58 -7.76 -12.00
C GLU A 76 -8.30 -6.69 -11.15
N ASN A 77 -7.72 -6.30 -10.00
CA ASN A 77 -8.27 -5.34 -9.04
C ASN A 77 -7.41 -4.06 -8.95
N TYR A 78 -6.94 -3.53 -10.09
CA TYR A 78 -6.36 -2.19 -10.16
C TYR A 78 -7.46 -1.15 -10.10
N PHE A 79 -7.35 -0.21 -9.17
CA PHE A 79 -8.26 0.92 -9.12
C PHE A 79 -7.52 2.18 -8.71
N ALA A 80 -7.97 3.30 -9.27
CA ALA A 80 -7.35 4.59 -9.06
C ALA A 80 -8.41 5.68 -9.07
N ARG A 81 -8.23 6.69 -8.22
CA ARG A 81 -9.18 7.79 -8.09
C ARG A 81 -8.46 9.09 -7.78
N LYS A 82 -8.91 10.17 -8.42
CA LYS A 82 -8.51 11.54 -8.11
C LYS A 82 -9.59 12.25 -7.32
N TYR A 83 -9.15 13.13 -6.45
CA TYR A 83 -9.97 14.02 -5.65
C TYR A 83 -9.38 15.42 -5.75
N GLU A 84 -10.24 16.40 -5.95
CA GLU A 84 -9.87 17.81 -5.92
C GLU A 84 -10.59 18.48 -4.75
N TYR A 85 -9.82 19.21 -3.94
CA TYR A 85 -10.31 19.94 -2.78
C TYR A 85 -9.96 21.41 -2.87
N THR A 86 -10.68 22.23 -2.12
CA THR A 86 -10.38 23.66 -1.95
C THR A 86 -10.48 24.11 -0.50
N ASN A 87 -9.62 25.06 -0.16
CA ASN A 87 -9.68 25.88 1.04
C ASN A 87 -9.71 27.34 0.54
N ASP A 88 -10.83 27.73 -0.08
CA ASP A 88 -11.11 29.03 -0.70
C ASP A 88 -10.10 29.53 -1.76
N GLN A 89 -8.86 29.84 -1.36
CA GLN A 89 -7.79 30.39 -2.19
C GLN A 89 -6.89 29.32 -2.82
N GLU A 90 -6.84 28.13 -2.24
CA GLU A 90 -5.93 27.06 -2.67
C GLU A 90 -6.67 25.83 -3.17
N ARG A 91 -5.97 25.05 -4.00
CA ARG A 91 -6.43 23.76 -4.50
C ARG A 91 -5.47 22.67 -4.10
N LEU A 92 -6.01 21.62 -3.49
CA LEU A 92 -5.30 20.39 -3.18
C LEU A 92 -5.82 19.29 -4.10
N LYS A 93 -4.91 18.58 -4.76
CA LYS A 93 -5.25 17.36 -5.49
C LYS A 93 -4.72 16.17 -4.71
N ALA A 94 -5.54 15.14 -4.57
CA ALA A 94 -5.13 13.85 -4.03
C ALA A 94 -5.45 12.76 -5.04
N GLU A 95 -4.53 11.83 -5.23
CA GLU A 95 -4.72 10.67 -6.09
C GLU A 95 -4.36 9.42 -5.31
N ILE A 96 -5.22 8.41 -5.39
CA ILE A 96 -4.90 7.06 -4.93
C ILE A 96 -4.73 6.11 -6.11
N ARG A 97 -3.84 5.14 -5.94
CA ARG A 97 -3.71 3.95 -6.78
C ARG A 97 -3.49 2.75 -5.91
N TYR A 98 -4.29 1.72 -6.13
CA TYR A 98 -4.15 0.49 -5.39
C TYR A 98 -3.23 -0.49 -6.11
N HIS A 99 -2.21 -0.96 -5.41
CA HIS A 99 -1.27 -1.95 -5.91
C HIS A 99 -1.09 -3.09 -4.92
N LYS A 100 -0.77 -4.25 -5.47
CA LYS A 100 -0.18 -5.37 -4.72
C LYS A 100 1.28 -5.54 -5.12
N TYR A 101 2.11 -5.99 -4.19
CA TYR A 101 3.50 -6.37 -4.46
C TYR A 101 4.42 -5.24 -4.93
N PHE A 102 4.00 -3.99 -4.79
CA PHE A 102 4.70 -2.83 -5.33
C PHE A 102 4.92 -1.77 -4.24
N GLY A 103 6.18 -1.62 -3.81
CA GLY A 103 6.55 -0.90 -2.57
C GLY A 103 7.58 0.21 -2.73
N SER A 104 7.83 0.70 -3.96
CA SER A 104 8.84 1.73 -4.21
C SER A 104 8.20 3.01 -4.74
N PHE A 105 8.27 4.09 -3.97
CA PHE A 105 7.70 5.39 -4.34
C PHE A 105 8.32 5.94 -5.63
N ASN A 106 9.64 5.82 -5.81
CA ASN A 106 10.28 6.24 -7.06
C ASN A 106 9.76 5.45 -8.27
N GLN A 107 9.52 4.15 -8.12
CA GLN A 107 8.94 3.37 -9.22
C GLN A 107 7.50 3.79 -9.48
N PHE A 108 6.73 4.08 -8.44
CA PHE A 108 5.36 4.61 -8.55
C PHE A 108 5.33 5.94 -9.31
N LEU A 109 6.18 6.90 -8.97
CA LEU A 109 6.26 8.19 -9.66
C LEU A 109 6.57 8.03 -11.15
N ILE A 110 7.46 7.10 -11.51
CA ILE A 110 7.87 6.88 -12.90
C ILE A 110 6.80 6.10 -13.67
N LYS A 111 6.31 4.98 -13.11
CA LYS A 111 5.43 4.04 -13.81
C LYS A 111 3.99 4.53 -13.86
N ASP A 112 3.47 5.00 -12.74
CA ASP A 112 2.06 5.36 -12.58
C ASP A 112 1.83 6.85 -12.84
N MET A 113 2.68 7.72 -12.27
CA MET A 113 2.55 9.17 -12.41
C MET A 113 3.23 9.72 -13.67
N LYS A 114 3.99 8.89 -14.40
CA LYS A 114 4.75 9.26 -15.61
C LYS A 114 5.70 10.44 -15.41
N MET A 115 6.20 10.63 -14.19
CA MET A 115 7.09 11.73 -13.88
C MET A 115 8.56 11.37 -14.20
N PRO A 116 9.35 12.32 -14.71
CA PRO A 116 10.74 12.06 -15.12
C PRO A 116 11.67 11.92 -13.91
N ALA A 117 12.26 10.73 -13.77
CA ALA A 117 13.13 10.34 -12.65
C ALA A 117 14.28 11.32 -12.38
N ALA A 118 14.85 11.93 -13.42
CA ALA A 118 16.02 12.79 -13.30
C ALA A 118 15.75 14.15 -12.63
N SER A 119 14.48 14.52 -12.43
CA SER A 119 14.07 15.84 -11.92
C SER A 119 13.42 15.80 -10.53
N ILE A 120 13.28 14.61 -9.94
CA ILE A 120 12.54 14.42 -8.70
C ILE A 120 13.49 13.94 -7.61
N PHE A 121 13.56 14.70 -6.53
CA PHE A 121 14.41 14.40 -5.38
C PHE A 121 13.56 14.36 -4.12
N PRO A 122 12.88 13.22 -3.84
CA PRO A 122 12.05 13.12 -2.65
C PRO A 122 12.91 13.07 -1.41
N TYR A 123 12.54 13.88 -0.42
CA TYR A 123 13.08 13.77 0.93
C TYR A 123 12.01 13.18 1.85
N ILE A 124 12.44 12.26 2.71
CA ILE A 124 11.54 11.40 3.49
C ILE A 124 11.45 11.93 4.91
N ARG A 125 10.24 12.07 5.42
CA ARG A 125 9.97 12.31 6.84
C ARG A 125 9.35 11.08 7.47
N TYR A 126 9.41 11.04 8.81
CA TYR A 126 8.81 10.00 9.62
C TYR A 126 7.96 10.62 10.73
N GLN A 127 6.74 10.11 10.90
CA GLN A 127 5.90 10.42 12.04
C GLN A 127 5.44 9.12 12.72
N LYS A 128 5.70 9.01 14.02
CA LYS A 128 5.36 7.82 14.80
C LYS A 128 3.86 7.51 14.74
N GLY A 129 3.50 6.26 14.45
CA GLY A 129 2.11 5.79 14.31
C GLY A 129 1.51 6.03 12.92
N ILE A 130 2.16 6.87 12.11
CA ILE A 130 1.77 7.17 10.73
C ILE A 130 2.72 6.47 9.77
N GLY A 131 4.03 6.56 9.99
CA GLY A 131 5.06 6.00 9.15
C GLY A 131 5.83 7.04 8.36
N HIS A 132 6.36 6.59 7.22
CA HIS A 132 7.16 7.41 6.33
C HIS A 132 6.30 8.00 5.22
N TYR A 133 6.61 9.23 4.83
CA TYR A 133 6.06 9.91 3.66
C TYR A 133 7.13 10.83 3.09
N ALA A 134 7.02 11.15 1.79
CA ALA A 134 8.04 11.92 1.10
C ALA A 134 7.46 13.17 0.48
N PHE A 135 8.22 14.25 0.60
CA PHE A 135 7.96 15.51 -0.10
C PHE A 135 8.89 15.66 -1.28
N PHE A 136 8.42 16.29 -2.34
CA PHE A 136 9.23 16.71 -3.47
C PHE A 136 8.55 17.83 -4.25
N GLU A 137 9.32 18.52 -5.08
CA GLU A 137 8.78 19.54 -5.99
C GLU A 137 8.95 19.11 -7.44
N HIS A 138 7.96 19.42 -8.26
CA HIS A 138 8.00 19.19 -9.69
C HIS A 138 7.07 20.18 -10.40
N GLU A 139 7.54 20.84 -11.46
CA GLU A 139 6.74 21.77 -12.27
C GLU A 139 5.97 22.82 -11.43
N ASN A 140 6.67 23.53 -10.53
CA ASN A 140 6.09 24.55 -9.64
C ASN A 140 4.93 24.04 -8.77
N THR A 141 4.97 22.76 -8.41
CA THR A 141 3.98 22.11 -7.56
C THR A 141 4.72 21.33 -6.47
N THR A 142 4.32 21.51 -5.22
CA THR A 142 4.82 20.72 -4.10
C THR A 142 3.94 19.50 -3.93
N TYR A 143 4.57 18.35 -3.75
CA TYR A 143 3.93 17.05 -3.61
C TYR A 143 4.28 16.40 -2.28
N LEU A 144 3.34 15.63 -1.76
CA LEU A 144 3.56 14.66 -0.68
C LEU A 144 3.06 13.29 -1.16
N GLY A 145 3.83 12.22 -0.98
CA GLY A 145 3.32 10.89 -1.27
C GLY A 145 3.91 9.76 -0.43
N SER A 146 3.15 8.67 -0.35
CA SER A 146 3.53 7.46 0.36
C SER A 146 2.62 6.29 -0.01
N CYS A 147 3.06 5.08 0.33
CA CYS A 147 2.22 3.89 0.38
C CYS A 147 1.54 3.80 1.74
N ILE A 148 0.21 3.87 1.77
CA ILE A 148 -0.55 3.44 2.95
C ILE A 148 -0.67 1.91 2.86
N ASN A 149 0.02 1.20 3.75
CA ASN A 149 -0.10 -0.26 3.82
C ASN A 149 -1.43 -0.66 4.46
N ALA A 150 -1.99 -1.83 4.13
CA ALA A 150 -3.18 -2.33 4.84
C ALA A 150 -2.91 -2.63 6.33
N LYS A 151 -1.69 -3.07 6.66
CA LYS A 151 -1.22 -3.33 8.04
C LYS A 151 0.07 -2.56 8.32
N GLY A 152 0.28 -2.19 9.58
CA GLY A 152 1.45 -1.42 10.02
C GLY A 152 1.41 0.04 9.61
N GLU A 153 2.56 0.66 9.36
CA GLU A 153 2.69 2.10 9.07
C GLU A 153 2.80 2.38 7.56
N ALA A 154 2.73 3.66 7.16
CA ALA A 154 3.00 4.10 5.79
C ALA A 154 4.49 3.96 5.42
N THR A 155 4.78 3.74 4.14
CA THR A 155 6.14 3.45 3.66
C THR A 155 6.42 4.13 2.32
N VAL A 156 7.66 4.59 2.13
CA VAL A 156 8.11 5.23 0.88
C VAL A 156 9.05 4.31 0.10
N THR A 157 10.00 3.70 0.78
CA THR A 157 11.04 2.89 0.15
C THR A 157 10.68 1.40 0.12
N LEU A 158 11.25 0.68 -0.84
CA LEU A 158 11.09 -0.77 -0.94
C LEU A 158 11.55 -1.49 0.33
N SER A 159 12.60 -0.98 0.99
CA SER A 159 13.09 -1.54 2.25
C SER A 159 12.05 -1.39 3.36
N GLN A 160 11.50 -0.18 3.54
CA GLN A 160 10.45 0.10 4.52
C GLN A 160 9.20 -0.75 4.24
N TYR A 161 8.77 -0.86 2.98
CA TYR A 161 7.64 -1.68 2.57
C TYR A 161 7.85 -3.16 2.93
N ASN A 162 9.00 -3.73 2.59
CA ASN A 162 9.32 -5.12 2.91
C ASN A 162 9.42 -5.36 4.42
N GLN A 163 10.04 -4.44 5.16
CA GLN A 163 10.12 -4.54 6.61
C GLN A 163 8.72 -4.50 7.25
N ASN A 164 7.88 -3.53 6.87
CA ASN A 164 6.50 -3.42 7.34
C ASN A 164 5.71 -4.71 7.04
N ARG A 165 5.86 -5.23 5.82
CA ARG A 165 5.23 -6.48 5.37
C ARG A 165 5.57 -7.65 6.28
N TYR A 166 6.85 -7.87 6.58
CA TYR A 166 7.26 -9.02 7.39
C TYR A 166 6.92 -8.87 8.87
N LEU A 167 6.91 -7.64 9.39
CA LEU A 167 6.57 -7.38 10.80
C LEU A 167 5.07 -7.41 11.08
N HIS A 168 4.25 -6.94 10.14
CA HIS A 168 2.82 -6.67 10.38
C HIS A 168 1.88 -7.42 9.43
N GLY A 169 2.38 -7.98 8.34
CA GLY A 169 1.56 -8.63 7.32
C GLY A 169 1.23 -10.09 7.60
N TRP A 170 1.89 -10.73 8.57
CA TRP A 170 1.66 -12.13 8.94
C TRP A 170 0.68 -12.27 10.11
N GLY A 171 -0.08 -13.36 10.12
CA GLY A 171 -0.91 -13.75 11.26
C GLY A 171 -1.44 -15.18 11.14
N LEU A 172 -1.91 -15.75 12.26
CA LEU A 172 -2.42 -17.13 12.30
C LEU A 172 -3.62 -17.35 11.37
N THR A 173 -4.60 -16.45 11.41
CA THR A 173 -5.78 -16.51 10.53
C THR A 173 -5.37 -16.47 9.06
N ARG A 174 -4.44 -15.59 8.70
CA ARG A 174 -3.95 -15.46 7.32
C ARG A 174 -3.16 -16.70 6.89
N THR A 175 -2.41 -17.32 7.79
CA THR A 175 -1.71 -18.58 7.54
C THR A 175 -2.70 -19.70 7.24
N PHE A 176 -3.79 -19.79 8.01
CA PHE A 176 -4.86 -20.76 7.72
C PHE A 176 -5.52 -20.49 6.36
N LEU A 177 -5.88 -19.23 6.08
CA LEU A 177 -6.46 -18.84 4.79
C LEU A 177 -5.52 -19.09 3.60
N TRP A 178 -4.22 -18.93 3.82
CA TRP A 178 -3.19 -19.29 2.84
C TRP A 178 -3.09 -20.79 2.60
N LEU A 179 -3.16 -21.62 3.66
CA LEU A 179 -3.14 -23.08 3.52
C LEU A 179 -4.30 -23.61 2.66
N ILE A 180 -5.44 -22.94 2.69
CA ILE A 180 -6.62 -23.29 1.87
C ILE A 180 -6.71 -22.50 0.56
N GLY A 181 -5.65 -21.74 0.20
CA GLY A 181 -5.56 -21.02 -1.07
C GLY A 181 -6.51 -19.83 -1.22
N GLN A 182 -7.04 -19.29 -0.12
CA GLN A 182 -7.98 -18.14 -0.15
C GLN A 182 -7.27 -16.79 -0.08
N GLN A 183 -6.09 -16.69 0.53
CA GLN A 183 -5.34 -15.45 0.67
C GLN A 183 -3.83 -15.68 0.60
N ASP A 184 -3.08 -14.62 0.28
CA ASP A 184 -1.62 -14.65 0.37
C ASP A 184 -1.16 -14.76 1.83
N LEU A 185 -0.04 -15.44 2.08
CA LEU A 185 0.50 -15.65 3.43
C LEU A 185 0.78 -14.34 4.19
N VAL A 186 1.12 -13.28 3.44
CA VAL A 186 1.50 -11.98 3.99
C VAL A 186 0.69 -10.89 3.32
N GLU A 187 0.51 -9.76 4.01
CA GLU A 187 -0.15 -8.58 3.47
C GLU A 187 0.74 -7.80 2.50
N TYR A 188 0.32 -7.69 1.24
CA TYR A 188 1.06 -7.02 0.15
C TYR A 188 0.32 -5.79 -0.40
N ARG A 189 -0.81 -5.42 0.21
CA ARG A 189 -1.64 -4.33 -0.29
C ARG A 189 -1.07 -2.99 0.09
N CYS A 190 -0.95 -2.16 -0.92
CA CYS A 190 -0.47 -0.80 -0.85
C CYS A 190 -1.47 0.13 -1.53
N LEU A 191 -1.93 1.14 -0.80
CA LEU A 191 -2.66 2.25 -1.37
C LEU A 191 -1.67 3.40 -1.58
N TRP A 192 -1.09 3.48 -2.77
CA TRP A 192 -0.26 4.60 -3.13
C TRP A 192 -1.10 5.85 -3.14
N THR A 193 -0.67 6.85 -2.37
CA THR A 193 -1.27 8.17 -2.35
C THR A 193 -0.23 9.18 -2.76
N ILE A 194 -0.65 10.13 -3.60
CA ILE A 194 0.07 11.36 -3.85
C ILE A 194 -0.89 12.54 -3.69
N MET A 195 -0.44 13.56 -2.97
CA MET A 195 -1.11 14.83 -2.78
C MET A 195 -0.27 15.94 -3.36
N SER A 196 -0.90 17.01 -3.82
CA SER A 196 -0.20 18.14 -4.43
C SER A 196 -0.94 19.46 -4.23
N ILE A 197 -0.17 20.52 -4.00
CA ILE A 197 -0.64 21.91 -4.01
C ILE A 197 0.26 22.68 -4.99
N PRO A 198 -0.30 23.40 -5.98
CA PRO A 198 0.48 24.29 -6.85
C PRO A 198 1.10 25.43 -6.04
N ASN A 199 2.37 25.76 -6.27
CA ASN A 199 3.04 26.85 -5.56
C ASN A 199 2.56 28.20 -6.08
N SER A 200 2.14 29.07 -5.16
CA SER A 200 1.53 30.37 -5.47
C SER A 200 2.56 31.49 -5.75
N SER A 201 3.86 31.26 -5.55
CA SER A 201 4.91 32.25 -5.82
C SER A 201 6.10 31.65 -6.56
N GLU A 202 6.64 32.40 -7.52
CA GLU A 202 7.91 32.14 -8.22
C GLU A 202 9.16 32.36 -7.32
N GLU A 203 9.00 32.33 -6.00
CA GLU A 203 10.14 32.39 -5.09
C GLU A 203 10.78 31.00 -5.03
N LEU A 204 11.71 30.79 -5.96
CA LEU A 204 12.60 29.64 -5.97
C LEU A 204 13.37 29.60 -4.64
N ASP A 205 12.99 28.66 -3.77
CA ASP A 205 13.76 28.34 -2.58
C ASP A 205 15.02 27.57 -3.02
N PHE A 206 16.11 28.29 -3.23
CA PHE A 206 17.42 27.72 -3.56
C PHE A 206 18.15 27.13 -2.34
N THR A 207 17.48 26.88 -1.21
CA THR A 207 18.12 26.22 -0.07
C THR A 207 18.42 24.76 -0.38
N ILE A 208 19.70 24.51 -0.68
CA ILE A 208 20.25 23.15 -0.71
C ILE A 208 20.34 22.67 0.75
N ASN A 209 19.28 22.03 1.22
CA ASN A 209 19.28 21.40 2.54
C ASN A 209 20.12 20.12 2.48
N ILE A 210 21.33 20.20 3.03
CA ILE A 210 22.31 19.11 3.08
C ILE A 210 21.87 18.02 4.07
N ASP A 211 21.06 18.38 5.07
CA ASP A 211 20.39 17.44 5.97
C ASP A 211 18.88 17.48 5.76
N THR A 212 18.34 16.40 5.19
CA THR A 212 16.92 16.28 4.88
C THR A 212 16.08 15.90 6.10
N ASN A 213 16.69 15.47 7.20
CA ASN A 213 15.98 15.06 8.42
C ASN A 213 15.56 16.25 9.30
N ASP A 214 16.29 17.38 9.21
CA ASP A 214 16.07 18.59 10.01
C ASP A 214 15.51 19.77 9.20
N LYS A 215 15.07 19.55 7.96
CA LYS A 215 14.42 20.58 7.14
C LYS A 215 13.12 21.03 7.81
N GLU A 216 13.03 22.32 8.14
CA GLU A 216 11.78 22.95 8.53
C GLU A 216 10.83 22.98 7.33
N LEU A 217 9.58 22.55 7.54
CA LEU A 217 8.58 22.57 6.47
C LEU A 217 8.21 24.00 6.09
N ASN A 218 8.10 24.27 4.80
CA ASN A 218 7.48 25.50 4.33
C ASN A 218 5.95 25.45 4.54
N GLU A 219 5.27 26.58 4.31
CA GLU A 219 3.83 26.68 4.55
C GLU A 219 3.00 25.72 3.68
N THR A 220 3.39 25.49 2.42
CA THR A 220 2.72 24.52 1.54
C THR A 220 2.90 23.09 2.03
N GLU A 221 4.11 22.74 2.46
CA GLU A 221 4.45 21.43 3.00
C GLU A 221 3.71 21.15 4.31
N LYS A 222 3.57 22.15 5.20
CA LYS A 222 2.75 22.03 6.42
C LYS A 222 1.29 21.72 6.10
N LYS A 223 0.70 22.45 5.14
CA LYS A 223 -0.69 22.21 4.69
C LYS A 223 -0.88 20.83 4.08
N LEU A 224 0.09 20.37 3.29
CA LEU A 224 0.11 19.00 2.75
C LEU A 224 0.25 17.96 3.86
N GLU A 225 1.10 18.20 4.86
CA GLU A 225 1.27 17.31 6.01
C GLU A 225 -0.04 17.20 6.81
N GLU A 226 -0.69 18.31 7.12
CA GLU A 226 -1.99 18.30 7.82
C GLU A 226 -3.06 17.51 7.05
N ALA A 227 -3.19 17.75 5.74
CA ALA A 227 -4.11 17.00 4.89
C ALA A 227 -3.75 15.51 4.81
N TRP A 228 -2.45 15.18 4.77
CA TRP A 228 -1.97 13.81 4.76
C TRP A 228 -2.31 13.06 6.06
N LEU A 229 -2.25 13.72 7.21
CA LEU A 229 -2.57 13.09 8.49
C LEU A 229 -4.05 12.71 8.58
N ASP A 230 -4.94 13.61 8.16
CA ASP A 230 -6.38 13.31 8.06
C ASP A 230 -6.64 12.16 7.09
N TRP A 231 -6.00 12.22 5.93
CA TRP A 231 -6.12 11.22 4.88
C TRP A 231 -5.66 9.84 5.32
N TYR A 232 -4.47 9.76 5.92
CA TYR A 232 -3.93 8.53 6.45
C TYR A 232 -4.84 7.94 7.52
N ALA A 233 -5.29 8.76 8.47
CA ALA A 233 -6.19 8.32 9.53
C ALA A 233 -7.50 7.76 8.96
N TRP A 234 -8.06 8.40 7.93
CA TRP A 234 -9.27 7.91 7.28
C TRP A 234 -9.02 6.58 6.55
N TRP A 235 -8.00 6.50 5.69
CA TRP A 235 -7.70 5.28 4.93
C TRP A 235 -7.25 4.11 5.78
N LYS A 236 -6.62 4.36 6.93
CA LYS A 236 -6.30 3.27 7.86
C LYS A 236 -7.53 2.58 8.43
N ASN A 237 -8.62 3.31 8.62
CA ASN A 237 -9.88 2.78 9.12
C ASN A 237 -10.82 2.28 8.02
N ASN A 238 -10.59 2.71 6.78
CA ASN A 238 -11.44 2.42 5.61
C ASN A 238 -10.62 1.78 4.48
N PHE A 239 -9.62 0.98 4.83
CA PHE A 239 -8.74 0.37 3.84
C PHE A 239 -9.56 -0.55 2.92
N PRO A 240 -9.43 -0.47 1.59
CA PRO A 240 -10.23 -1.31 0.70
C PRO A 240 -9.91 -2.79 0.88
N ASP A 241 -10.91 -3.56 1.29
CA ASP A 241 -10.89 -5.02 1.37
C ASP A 241 -11.65 -5.64 0.18
N TYR A 242 -11.33 -6.89 -0.14
CA TYR A 242 -11.97 -7.74 -1.16
C TYR A 242 -12.00 -9.20 -0.66
#